data_AF-A0A7W9XK99-F1
#
_entry.id   AF-A0A7W9XK99-F1
#
_cell.length_a   1.000
_cell.length_b   1.000
_cell.length_c   1.000
_cell.angle_alpha   90.00
_cell.angle_beta   90.00
_cell.angle_gamma   90.00
#
_symmetry.space_group_name_H-M   'P 1'
#
loop_
_entity.id
_entity.type
_entity.pdbx_description
1 polymer ?
#
loop_
_entity_poly.entity_id
_entity_poly.type
_entity_poly.pdbx_seq_one_letter_code
_entity_poly.pdbx_strand_id
1 'polypeptide(L)'
;METEQLGVIMIILVSLGFFVMIFGIVYLRKREKLAMIERGMDPRSYKPQSAPYQNLKWGLLLIGSGLGLFLAFVLDHSLFKSMDDDSFFLYIALIAIFGGLGLFLSYRIEKKEVLEKQDTLQK
;
A
#
# COMPACT_ATOMS: atom_id res chain seq x y z
N MET A 1 -18.75 -35.67 -8.47
CA MET A 1 -19.89 -34.75 -8.21
C MET A 1 -19.76 -34.06 -6.85
N GLU A 2 -19.34 -34.75 -5.79
CA GLU A 2 -19.19 -34.16 -4.44
C GLU A 2 -18.05 -33.11 -4.33
N THR A 3 -16.91 -33.34 -4.99
CA THR A 3 -15.73 -32.44 -4.90
C THR A 3 -15.94 -31.08 -5.58
N GLU A 4 -16.75 -31.03 -6.64
CA GLU A 4 -17.06 -29.78 -7.34
C GLU A 4 -17.99 -28.88 -6.52
N GLN A 5 -18.94 -29.48 -5.79
CA GLN A 5 -19.82 -28.76 -4.88
C GLN A 5 -19.05 -28.16 -3.70
N LEU A 6 -18.09 -28.90 -3.14
CA LEU A 6 -17.22 -28.40 -2.06
C LEU A 6 -16.40 -27.18 -2.49
N GLY A 7 -15.88 -27.17 -3.72
CA GLY A 7 -15.16 -26.02 -4.27
C GLY A 7 -16.01 -24.75 -4.38
N VAL A 8 -17.25 -24.89 -4.88
CA VAL A 8 -18.19 -23.76 -5.00
C VAL A 8 -18.57 -23.22 -3.61
N ILE A 9 -18.82 -24.09 -2.63
CA ILE A 9 -19.16 -23.69 -1.26
C ILE A 9 -17.99 -22.95 -0.61
N MET A 10 -16.75 -23.39 -0.78
CA MET A 10 -15.57 -22.68 -0.26
C MET A 10 -15.45 -21.26 -0.83
N ILE A 11 -15.64 -21.08 -2.14
CA ILE A 11 -15.55 -19.77 -2.78
C ILE A 11 -16.64 -18.82 -2.26
N ILE A 12 -17.86 -19.33 -2.07
CA ILE A 12 -18.96 -18.55 -1.52
C ILE A 12 -18.66 -18.17 -0.06
N LEU A 13 -18.16 -19.11 0.75
CA LEU A 13 -17.86 -18.87 2.17
C LEU A 13 -16.76 -17.80 2.34
N VAL A 14 -15.68 -17.89 1.57
CA VAL A 14 -14.58 -16.92 1.60
C VAL A 14 -15.06 -15.54 1.16
N SER A 15 -15.84 -15.48 0.08
CA SER A 15 -16.39 -14.22 -0.43
C SER A 15 -17.35 -13.58 0.59
N LEU A 16 -18.21 -14.38 1.21
CA LEU A 16 -19.14 -13.92 2.24
C LEU A 16 -18.39 -13.42 3.50
N GLY A 17 -17.39 -14.17 3.96
CA GLY A 17 -16.55 -13.79 5.10
C GLY A 17 -15.82 -12.47 4.86
N PHE A 18 -15.31 -12.24 3.66
CA PHE A 18 -14.68 -10.98 3.27
C PHE A 18 -15.66 -9.80 3.34
N PHE A 19 -16.88 -9.97 2.82
CA PHE A 19 -17.92 -8.94 2.91
C PHE A 19 -18.33 -8.63 4.34
N VAL A 20 -18.52 -9.66 5.18
CA VAL A 20 -18.85 -9.50 6.60
C VAL A 20 -17.72 -8.78 7.34
N MET A 21 -16.46 -9.11 7.06
CA MET A 21 -15.30 -8.46 7.67
C MET A 21 -15.25 -6.96 7.31
N ILE A 22 -15.40 -6.62 6.04
CA ILE A 22 -15.44 -5.21 5.59
C ILE A 22 -16.59 -4.48 6.28
N PHE A 23 -17.77 -5.08 6.29
CA PHE A 23 -18.94 -4.51 6.96
C PHE A 23 -18.69 -4.30 8.45
N GLY A 24 -18.09 -5.28 9.13
CA GLY A 24 -17.73 -5.21 10.54
C GLY A 24 -16.78 -4.04 10.83
N ILE A 25 -15.72 -3.88 10.04
CA ILE A 25 -14.76 -2.77 10.18
C ILE A 25 -15.46 -1.42 9.99
N VAL A 26 -16.32 -1.28 8.97
CA VAL A 26 -17.05 -0.03 8.72
C VAL A 26 -18.05 0.28 9.84
N TYR A 27 -18.75 -0.73 10.34
CA TYR A 27 -19.71 -0.60 11.44
C TYR A 27 -19.03 -0.16 12.74
N LEU A 28 -17.91 -0.81 13.10
CA LEU A 28 -17.10 -0.45 14.28
C LEU A 28 -16.61 1.00 14.20
N ARG A 29 -16.03 1.42 13.06
CA ARG A 29 -15.57 2.81 12.88
C ARG A 29 -16.70 3.84 13.02
N LYS A 30 -17.93 3.50 12.64
CA LYS A 30 -19.08 4.40 12.82
C LYS A 30 -19.48 4.51 14.30
N ARG A 31 -19.47 3.40 15.04
CA ARG A 31 -19.74 3.43 16.49
C ARG A 31 -18.66 4.18 17.27
N GLU A 32 -17.39 4.01 16.92
CA GLU A 32 -16.29 4.76 17.54
C GLU A 32 -16.48 6.27 17.37
N LYS A 33 -16.85 6.73 16.18
CA LYS A 33 -17.13 8.15 15.91
C LYS A 33 -18.30 8.68 16.72
N LEU A 34 -19.36 7.91 16.89
CA LEU A 34 -20.51 8.30 17.72
C LEU A 34 -20.13 8.38 19.20
N ALA A 35 -19.39 7.39 19.71
CA ALA A 35 -18.92 7.39 21.10
C ALA A 35 -17.97 8.55 21.42
N MET A 36 -17.20 9.03 20.43
CA MET A 36 -16.38 10.24 20.59
C MET A 36 -17.23 11.51 20.73
N ILE A 37 -18.27 11.67 19.90
CA ILE A 37 -19.21 12.80 19.96
C ILE A 37 -19.94 12.82 21.31
N GLU A 38 -20.43 11.67 21.77
CA GLU A 38 -21.14 11.52 23.05
C GLU A 38 -20.26 11.86 24.26
N ARG A 39 -18.93 11.69 24.14
CA ARG A 39 -17.95 12.07 25.16
C ARG A 39 -17.49 13.53 25.05
N GLY A 40 -18.12 14.34 24.19
CA GLY A 40 -17.76 15.75 23.99
C GLY A 40 -16.44 15.96 23.23
N MET A 41 -15.87 14.90 22.62
CA MET A 41 -14.72 15.03 21.72
C MET A 41 -15.22 15.29 20.31
N ASP A 42 -14.71 16.35 19.66
CA ASP A 42 -15.01 16.62 18.26
C ASP A 42 -14.25 15.60 17.36
N PRO A 43 -14.95 14.68 16.66
CA PRO A 43 -14.31 13.73 15.74
C PRO A 43 -13.66 14.42 14.54
N ARG A 44 -13.88 15.72 14.31
CA ARG A 44 -13.16 16.53 13.32
C ARG A 44 -11.81 17.04 13.81
N SER A 45 -11.59 17.15 15.12
CA SER A 45 -10.26 17.43 15.68
C SER A 45 -9.31 16.25 15.43
N TYR A 46 -9.86 15.03 15.42
CA TYR A 46 -9.20 13.81 14.97
C TYR A 46 -9.42 13.56 13.48
N LYS A 47 -9.42 14.60 12.64
CA LYS A 47 -9.03 14.38 11.24
C LYS A 47 -7.55 13.97 11.33
N PRO A 48 -7.15 12.73 11.00
CA PRO A 48 -5.77 12.55 10.55
C PRO A 48 -5.68 13.50 9.37
N GLN A 49 -5.05 14.65 9.59
CA GLN A 49 -4.82 15.70 8.61
C GLN A 49 -4.41 14.98 7.35
N SER A 50 -5.32 14.82 6.38
CA SER A 50 -5.25 13.80 5.33
C SER A 50 -3.84 13.78 4.83
N ALA A 51 -3.02 12.82 5.29
CA ALA A 51 -1.57 13.01 5.29
C ALA A 51 -1.21 13.22 3.82
N PRO A 52 -0.82 14.44 3.41
CA PRO A 52 -0.62 14.74 1.98
C PRO A 52 0.35 13.73 1.35
N TYR A 53 1.16 13.13 2.21
CA TYR A 53 2.20 12.14 1.99
C TYR A 53 1.70 10.71 1.74
N GLN A 54 0.43 10.36 2.02
CA GLN A 54 -0.05 9.00 1.77
C GLN A 54 -0.16 8.74 0.27
N ASN A 55 -0.65 9.73 -0.50
CA ASN A 55 -0.63 9.68 -1.96
C ASN A 55 0.82 9.71 -2.50
N LEU A 56 1.72 10.42 -1.81
CA LEU A 56 3.14 10.49 -2.18
C LEU A 56 3.86 9.13 -1.98
N LYS A 57 3.51 8.37 -0.93
CA LYS A 57 4.00 7.00 -0.71
C LYS A 57 3.61 6.07 -1.85
N TRP A 58 2.32 6.09 -2.25
CA TRP A 58 1.83 5.29 -3.37
C TRP A 58 2.43 5.73 -4.70
N GLY A 59 2.56 7.03 -4.94
CA GLY A 59 3.16 7.58 -6.15
C GLY A 59 4.64 7.17 -6.29
N LEU A 60 5.43 7.29 -5.23
CA LEU A 60 6.85 6.96 -5.28
C LEU A 60 7.10 5.44 -5.32
N LEU A 61 6.21 4.65 -4.71
CA LEU A 61 6.22 3.18 -4.86
C LEU A 61 5.93 2.78 -6.32
N LEU A 62 4.91 3.37 -6.95
CA LEU A 62 4.58 3.09 -8.36
C LEU A 62 5.70 3.54 -9.31
N ILE A 63 6.29 4.71 -9.07
CA ILE A 63 7.43 5.20 -9.87
C ILE A 63 8.63 4.25 -9.71
N GLY A 64 9.01 3.91 -8.47
CA GLY A 64 10.10 2.97 -8.22
C GLY A 64 9.85 1.62 -8.86
N SER A 65 8.69 1.01 -8.60
CA SER A 65 8.29 -0.26 -9.20
C SER A 65 8.28 -0.22 -10.74
N GLY A 66 7.78 0.85 -11.34
CA GLY A 66 7.75 1.01 -12.80
C GLY A 66 9.14 1.16 -13.43
N LEU A 67 10.01 1.96 -12.79
CA LEU A 67 11.41 2.14 -13.23
C LEU A 67 12.21 0.85 -13.08
N GLY A 68 12.00 0.12 -11.98
CA GLY A 68 12.61 -1.18 -11.75
C GLY A 68 12.20 -2.22 -12.80
N LEU A 69 10.91 -2.28 -13.15
CA LEU A 69 10.43 -3.19 -14.18
C LEU A 69 10.96 -2.82 -15.57
N PHE A 70 11.02 -1.52 -15.89
CA PHE A 70 11.61 -1.04 -17.15
C PHE A 70 13.09 -1.40 -17.25
N LEU A 71 13.87 -1.19 -16.18
CA LEU A 71 15.27 -1.60 -16.14
C LEU A 71 15.42 -3.12 -16.24
N ALA A 72 14.57 -3.90 -15.57
CA ALA A 72 14.60 -5.35 -15.66
C ALA A 72 14.42 -5.82 -17.11
N PHE A 73 13.45 -5.25 -17.82
CA PHE A 73 13.21 -5.54 -19.22
C PHE A 73 14.41 -5.19 -20.12
N VAL A 74 15.02 -4.00 -19.91
CA VAL A 74 16.19 -3.58 -20.69
C VAL A 74 17.40 -4.48 -20.41
N LEU A 75 17.63 -4.86 -19.15
CA LEU A 75 18.74 -5.73 -18.75
C LEU A 75 18.54 -7.15 -19.29
N ASP A 76 17.33 -7.69 -19.17
CA ASP A 76 16.95 -8.99 -19.70
C ASP A 76 17.18 -9.06 -21.22
N HIS A 77 16.74 -8.03 -21.95
CA HIS A 77 16.90 -7.96 -23.40
C HIS A 77 18.35 -7.74 -23.87
N SER A 78 19.17 -7.04 -23.08
CA SER A 78 20.55 -6.67 -23.44
C SER A 78 21.59 -7.73 -23.03
N LEU A 79 21.43 -8.35 -21.85
CA LEU A 79 22.43 -9.22 -21.23
C LEU A 79 22.05 -10.70 -21.23
N PHE A 80 20.76 -11.04 -21.18
CA PHE A 80 20.28 -12.40 -20.88
C PHE A 80 19.49 -13.05 -22.02
N LYS A 81 19.90 -12.81 -23.28
CA LYS A 81 19.29 -13.38 -24.50
C LYS A 81 19.25 -14.92 -24.57
N SER A 82 19.62 -15.65 -23.52
CA SER A 82 19.78 -17.12 -23.54
C SER A 82 19.43 -17.87 -22.24
N MET A 83 18.90 -17.20 -21.21
CA MET A 83 18.53 -17.85 -19.93
C MET A 83 17.02 -17.69 -19.67
N ASP A 84 16.21 -18.52 -20.35
CA ASP A 84 14.74 -18.48 -20.29
C ASP A 84 14.18 -18.68 -18.87
N ASP A 85 14.91 -19.36 -17.98
CA ASP A 85 14.46 -19.66 -16.61
C ASP A 85 14.83 -18.57 -15.57
N ASP A 86 15.91 -17.80 -15.79
CA ASP A 86 16.41 -16.84 -14.79
C ASP A 86 15.79 -15.44 -14.91
N SER A 87 15.19 -15.13 -16.06
CA SER A 87 14.56 -13.84 -16.33
C SER A 87 13.52 -13.48 -15.26
N PHE A 88 12.70 -14.45 -14.82
CA PHE A 88 11.66 -14.23 -13.82
C PHE A 88 12.21 -13.72 -12.47
N PHE A 89 13.32 -14.31 -12.01
CA PHE A 89 13.96 -13.89 -10.75
C PHE A 89 14.54 -12.48 -10.87
N LEU A 90 15.04 -12.10 -12.04
CA LEU A 90 15.55 -10.75 -12.32
C LEU A 90 14.43 -9.70 -12.24
N TYR A 91 13.26 -9.96 -12.85
CA TYR A 91 12.10 -9.07 -12.76
C TYR A 91 11.63 -8.87 -11.32
N ILE A 92 11.51 -9.94 -10.54
CA ILE A 92 11.07 -9.88 -9.13
C ILE A 92 12.11 -9.15 -8.26
N ALA A 93 13.40 -9.42 -8.46
CA ALA A 93 14.45 -8.77 -7.70
C ALA A 93 14.49 -7.26 -7.99
N LEU A 94 14.46 -6.86 -9.27
CA LEU A 94 14.55 -5.44 -9.62
C LEU A 94 13.33 -4.65 -9.20
N ILE A 95 12.12 -5.20 -9.35
CA ILE A 95 10.89 -4.52 -8.91
C ILE A 95 10.86 -4.36 -7.39
N ALA A 96 11.34 -5.36 -6.63
CA ALA A 96 11.41 -5.28 -5.17
C ALA A 96 12.47 -4.26 -4.70
N ILE A 97 13.66 -4.25 -5.33
CA ILE A 97 14.73 -3.30 -4.98
C ILE A 97 14.32 -1.87 -5.31
N PHE A 98 13.86 -1.60 -6.53
CA PHE A 98 13.49 -0.25 -6.94
C PHE A 98 12.18 0.22 -6.30
N GLY A 99 11.20 -0.68 -6.10
CA GLY A 99 10.00 -0.38 -5.33
C GLY A 99 10.34 -0.04 -3.87
N GLY A 100 11.27 -0.78 -3.26
CA GLY A 100 11.80 -0.51 -1.92
C GLY A 100 12.55 0.81 -1.83
N LEU A 101 13.43 1.12 -2.80
CA LEU A 101 14.12 2.42 -2.89
C LEU A 101 13.14 3.57 -3.07
N GLY A 102 12.13 3.43 -3.93
CA GLY A 102 11.05 4.40 -4.09
C GLY A 102 10.34 4.68 -2.77
N LEU A 103 10.04 3.65 -1.98
CA LEU A 103 9.43 3.84 -0.67
C LEU A 103 10.40 4.46 0.37
N PHE A 104 11.69 4.10 0.33
CA PHE A 104 12.71 4.67 1.19
C PHE A 104 12.91 6.18 0.94
N LEU A 105 12.94 6.61 -0.32
CA LEU A 105 12.98 8.03 -0.66
C LEU A 105 11.73 8.76 -0.14
N SER A 106 10.56 8.12 -0.20
CA SER A 106 9.30 8.71 0.28
C SER A 106 9.38 9.03 1.76
N TYR A 107 9.92 8.10 2.55
CA TYR A 107 10.13 8.29 3.98
C TYR A 107 11.14 9.41 4.26
N ARG A 108 12.20 9.52 3.45
CA ARG A 108 13.21 10.58 3.62
C ARG A 108 12.67 11.97 3.31
N ILE A 109 11.80 12.08 2.30
CA ILE A 109 11.11 13.33 1.94
C ILE A 109 10.14 13.72 3.05
N GLU A 110 9.33 12.77 3.53
CA GLU A 110 8.40 12.97 4.64
C GLU A 110 9.13 13.48 5.90
N LYS A 111 10.30 12.90 6.23
CA LYS A 111 11.10 13.34 7.38
C LYS A 111 11.62 14.78 7.24
N LYS A 112 11.98 15.22 6.03
CA LYS A 112 12.48 16.59 5.79
C LYS A 112 11.38 17.63 6.01
N GLU A 113 10.19 17.39 5.47
CA GLU A 113 9.08 18.34 5.58
C GLU A 113 8.53 18.45 7.01
N VAL A 114 8.55 17.35 7.78
CA VAL A 114 8.15 17.37 9.19
C VAL A 114 9.12 18.21 10.03
N LEU A 115 10.43 18.15 9.76
CA LEU A 115 11.43 18.96 10.45
C LEU A 115 11.30 20.46 10.11
N GLU A 116 11.02 20.80 8.85
CA GLU A 116 10.88 22.19 8.39
C GLU A 116 9.62 22.88 8.94
N LYS A 117 8.54 22.12 9.17
CA LYS A 117 7.35 22.60 9.87
C LYS A 117 7.57 22.87 11.36
N GLN A 118 8.52 22.18 12.00
CA GLN A 118 8.82 22.43 13.42
C GLN A 118 9.64 23.72 13.61
N ASP A 119 10.54 24.03 12.69
CA ASP A 119 11.37 25.24 12.74
C ASP A 119 10.57 26.53 12.47
N THR A 120 9.52 26.45 11.66
CA THR A 120 8.62 27.58 11.37
C THR A 120 7.60 27.87 12.47
N LEU A 121 7.35 26.91 13.37
CA LEU A 121 6.47 27.09 14.54
C LEU A 121 7.22 27.55 15.79
N GLN A 122 8.56 27.53 15.78
CA GLN A 122 9.41 28.06 16.86
C GLN A 122 9.92 29.49 16.63
N LYS A 123 9.54 30.13 15.52
CA LYS A 123 9.78 31.56 15.25
C LYS A 123 8.48 32.35 15.35
#